data_AF-A0AAV6AJ66-F1
#
_entry.id   AF-A0AAV6AJ66-F1
#
_cell.length_a   1.000
_cell.length_b   1.000
_cell.length_c   1.000
_cell.angle_alpha   90.00
_cell.angle_beta   90.00
_cell.angle_gamma   90.00
#
_symmetry.space_group_name_H-M   'P 1'
#
loop_
_entity.id
_entity.type
_entity.pdbx_description
1 polymer ?
#
loop_
_entity_poly.entity_id
_entity_poly.type
_entity_poly.pdbx_seq_one_letter_code
_entity_poly.pdbx_strand_id
1 'polypeptide(L)' 'DVTGAGDTVIATVALALATGATTVEAARLANEAAGIVVGRFGPATVSVVELLRAF' A
#
# COMPACT_ATOMS: atom_id res chain seq x y z
N ASP A 1 -3.20 10.23 10.26
CA ASP A 1 -4.47 10.61 9.59
C ASP A 1 -4.86 9.42 8.72
N VAL A 2 -6.13 9.01 8.68
CA VAL A 2 -6.55 7.79 7.95
C VAL A 2 -7.03 8.08 6.51
N THR A 3 -7.07 9.37 6.14
CA THR A 3 -7.48 9.82 4.82
C THR A 3 -6.57 9.25 3.74
N GLY A 4 -7.13 8.53 2.76
CA GLY A 4 -6.37 7.94 1.64
C GLY A 4 -5.78 6.54 1.90
N ALA A 5 -5.95 5.97 3.10
CA ALA A 5 -5.49 4.61 3.39
C ALA A 5 -6.21 3.56 2.52
N GLY A 6 -7.53 3.68 2.36
CA GLY A 6 -8.32 2.77 1.51
C GLY A 6 -7.93 2.85 0.03
N ASP A 7 -7.66 4.05 -0.47
CA ASP A 7 -7.18 4.26 -1.85
C ASP A 7 -5.81 3.61 -2.06
N THR A 8 -4.93 3.70 -1.06
CA THR A 8 -3.62 3.04 -1.06
C THR A 8 -3.75 1.53 -1.07
N VAL A 9 -4.67 0.97 -0.28
CA VAL A 9 -4.95 -0.47 -0.26
C VAL A 9 -5.40 -0.94 -1.65
N ILE A 10 -6.43 -0.31 -2.22
CA ILE A 10 -6.99 -0.80 -3.49
C ILE A 10 -6.01 -0.62 -4.66
N ALA A 11 -5.26 0.48 -4.70
CA ALA A 11 -4.23 0.70 -5.72
C ALA A 11 -3.12 -0.35 -5.64
N THR A 12 -2.66 -0.67 -4.42
CA THR A 12 -1.58 -1.65 -4.20
C THR A 12 -2.03 -3.07 -4.53
N VAL A 13 -3.25 -3.45 -4.10
CA VAL A 13 -3.84 -4.76 -4.45
C VAL A 13 -3.99 -4.89 -5.96
N ALA A 14 -4.56 -3.88 -6.63
CA ALA A 14 -4.77 -3.91 -8.08
C ALA A 14 -3.44 -4.07 -8.84
N LEU A 15 -2.40 -3.34 -8.45
CA LEU A 15 -1.06 -3.44 -9.06
C LEU A 15 -0.43 -4.82 -8.82
N ALA A 16 -0.46 -5.33 -7.60
CA ALA A 16 0.12 -6.63 -7.27
C ALA A 16 -0.56 -7.77 -8.04
N LEU A 17 -1.90 -7.76 -8.09
CA LEU A 17 -2.65 -8.76 -8.85
C LEU A 17 -2.40 -8.65 -10.36
N ALA A 18 -2.33 -7.42 -10.90
CA ALA A 18 -2.03 -7.18 -12.31
C ALA A 18 -0.63 -7.68 -12.72
N THR A 19 0.30 -7.82 -11.77
CA THR A 19 1.65 -8.33 -11.99
C THR A 19 1.79 -9.84 -11.68
N GLY A 20 0.68 -10.50 -11.34
CA GLY A 20 0.63 -11.95 -11.12
C GLY A 20 0.91 -12.39 -9.69
N ALA A 21 0.94 -11.47 -8.72
CA ALA A 21 1.03 -11.83 -7.31
C ALA A 21 -0.22 -12.59 -6.85
N THR A 22 -0.05 -13.45 -5.86
CA THR A 22 -1.18 -14.09 -5.18
C THR A 22 -1.99 -13.07 -4.38
N THR A 23 -3.26 -13.38 -4.10
CA THR A 23 -4.10 -12.54 -3.23
C THR A 23 -3.47 -12.31 -1.85
N VAL A 24 -2.75 -13.29 -1.32
CA VAL A 24 -2.06 -13.17 -0.02
C VAL A 24 -0.88 -12.20 -0.10
N GLU A 25 -0.07 -12.28 -1.14
CA GLU A 25 1.04 -11.34 -1.37
C GLU A 25 0.53 -9.92 -1.59
N ALA A 26 -0.52 -9.76 -2.41
CA ALA A 26 -1.17 -8.48 -2.65
C ALA A 26 -1.73 -7.86 -1.36
N ALA A 27 -2.40 -8.66 -0.53
CA ALA A 27 -2.94 -8.21 0.75
C ALA A 27 -1.83 -7.78 1.73
N ARG A 28 -0.72 -8.52 1.79
CA ARG A 28 0.45 -8.15 2.62
C ARG A 28 1.06 -6.83 2.15
N LEU A 29 1.33 -6.70 0.85
CA LEU A 29 1.89 -5.48 0.27
C LEU A 29 1.00 -4.26 0.52
N ALA A 30 -0.32 -4.43 0.37
CA ALA A 30 -1.29 -3.37 0.60
C ALA A 30 -1.38 -2.95 2.07
N ASN A 31 -1.27 -3.90 3.00
CA ASN A 31 -1.26 -3.62 4.43
C ASN A 31 -0.05 -2.75 4.83
N GLU A 32 1.15 -3.09 4.33
CA GLU A 32 2.36 -2.29 4.57
C GLU A 32 2.26 -0.89 3.96
N ALA A 33 1.81 -0.81 2.70
CA ALA A 33 1.60 0.46 2.00
C ALA A 33 0.63 1.39 2.76
N ALA A 34 -0.49 0.85 3.23
CA ALA A 34 -1.48 1.60 3.99
C ALA A 34 -0.95 2.01 5.38
N GLY A 35 -0.19 1.15 6.05
CA GLY A 35 0.45 1.46 7.33
C GLY A 35 1.36 2.69 7.25
N ILE A 36 2.14 2.79 6.17
CA ILE A 36 3.01 3.96 5.91
C ILE A 36 2.18 5.24 5.72
N VAL A 37 1.08 5.16 4.98
CA VAL A 37 0.22 6.33 4.68
C VAL A 37 -0.54 6.81 5.91
N VAL A 38 -1.02 5.91 6.76
CA VAL A 38 -1.75 6.26 8.00
C VAL A 38 -0.89 7.07 8.98
N GLY A 39 0.44 6.86 8.95
CA GLY A 39 1.41 7.62 9.73
C GLY A 39 1.61 9.08 9.27
N ARG A 40 1.00 9.49 8.15
CA ARG A 40 1.15 10.84 7.58
C ARG A 40 -0.06 11.72 7.90
N PHE A 41 0.10 13.02 7.69
CA PHE A 41 -0.98 14.00 7.81
C PHE A 41 -1.47 14.38 6.41
N GLY A 42 -2.79 14.34 6.20
CA GLY A 42 -3.40 14.59 4.89
C GLY A 42 -3.29 13.41 3.91
N PRO A 43 -3.89 13.54 2.71
CA PRO A 43 -3.79 12.54 1.65
C PRO A 43 -2.34 12.41 1.18
N ALA A 44 -1.72 11.30 1.51
CA ALA A 44 -0.32 11.02 1.20
C ALA A 44 -0.18 9.77 0.35
N THR A 45 0.86 9.74 -0.48
CA THR A 45 1.21 8.59 -1.32
C THR A 45 2.42 7.86 -0.74
N VAL A 46 2.53 6.56 -0.98
CA VAL A 46 3.73 5.77 -0.69
C VAL A 46 4.56 5.56 -1.96
N SER A 47 5.88 5.71 -1.86
CA SER A 47 6.81 5.37 -2.96
C SER A 47 7.27 3.92 -2.88
N VAL A 48 7.69 3.37 -4.02
CA VAL A 48 8.24 2.00 -4.08
C VAL A 48 9.45 1.83 -3.15
N VAL A 49 10.31 2.85 -3.04
CA VAL A 49 11.49 2.81 -2.16
C VAL A 49 11.10 2.72 -0.68
N GLU A 50 10.05 3.43 -0.27
CA GLU A 50 9.55 3.37 1.11
C GLU A 50 8.92 2.00 1.39
N LEU A 51 8.18 1.47 0.42
CA LEU A 51 7.55 0.17 0.55
C LEU A 51 8.59 -0.96 0.65
N LEU A 52 9.65 -0.92 -0.16
CA LEU A 52 10.75 -1.89 -0.10
C LEU A 52 11.56 -1.83 1.21
N ARG A 53 11.51 -0.73 1.97
CA ARG A 53 12.16 -0.62 3.29
C ARG A 53 11.29 -1.16 4.42
N ALA A 54 9.99 -1.31 4.19
CA ALA A 54 9.04 -1.88 5.14
C ALA A 54 8.99 -3.42 5.05
N PHE A 55 9.50 -4.00 3.96
CA PHE A 55 9.74 -5.44 3.79
C PHE A 55 11.10 -5.84 4.38
#